data_AF-A0A6L5F3C2-F1
#
_entry.id   AF-A0A6L5F3C2-F1
#
_cell.length_a   1.000
_cell.length_b   1.000
_cell.length_c   1.000
_cell.angle_alpha   90.00
_cell.angle_beta   90.00
_cell.angle_gamma   90.00
#
_symmetry.space_group_name_H-M   'P 1'
#
loop_
_entity.id
_entity.type
_entity.pdbx_description
1 polymer ?
#
loop_
_entity_poly.entity_id
_entity_poly.type
_entity_poly.pdbx_seq_one_letter_code
_entity_poly.pdbx_strand_id
1 'polypeptide(L)' 'MAEILGLDSLFAQMILALGAALILGNGLAWWKHSRGERPSGAAGPFRRGRVIFLMIIGVLLSTWGLASVITG' A
#
# COMPACT_ATOMS: atom_id res chain seq x y z
N MET A 1 -7.87 -26.84 -9.84
CA MET A 1 -7.06 -26.17 -10.90
C MET A 1 -6.38 -24.90 -10.39
N ALA A 2 -7.09 -23.97 -9.72
CA ALA A 2 -6.46 -22.78 -9.11
C ALA A 2 -5.49 -23.13 -7.96
N GLU A 3 -5.91 -24.03 -7.06
CA GLU A 3 -5.08 -24.60 -5.98
C GLU A 3 -3.79 -25.28 -6.49
N ILE A 4 -3.88 -26.02 -7.61
CA ILE A 4 -2.75 -26.76 -8.20
C ILE A 4 -1.66 -25.80 -8.75
N LEU A 5 -2.05 -24.58 -9.10
CA LEU A 5 -1.15 -23.53 -9.60
C LEU A 5 -0.66 -22.57 -8.49
N GLY A 6 -1.08 -22.78 -7.23
CA GLY A 6 -0.73 -21.89 -6.11
C GLY A 6 -1.26 -20.46 -6.27
N LEU A 7 -2.28 -20.26 -7.11
CA LEU A 7 -2.80 -18.94 -7.47
C LEU A 7 -3.39 -18.20 -6.27
N ASP A 8 -3.97 -18.92 -5.32
CA ASP A 8 -4.57 -18.33 -4.11
C ASP A 8 -3.47 -17.72 -3.21
N SER A 9 -2.35 -18.43 -3.04
CA SER A 9 -1.19 -17.91 -2.30
C SER A 9 -0.54 -16.74 -3.04
N LEU A 10 -0.40 -16.82 -4.37
CA LEU A 10 0.13 -15.72 -5.17
C LEU A 10 -0.74 -14.47 -5.05
N PHE A 11 -2.07 -14.63 -5.10
CA PHE A 11 -3.01 -13.52 -4.99
C PHE A 11 -2.95 -12.86 -3.60
N ALA A 12 -2.86 -13.65 -2.54
CA ALA A 12 -2.68 -13.15 -1.17
C ALA A 12 -1.37 -12.36 -1.02
N GLN A 13 -0.26 -12.88 -1.57
CA GLN A 13 1.04 -12.20 -1.57
C GLN A 13 1.00 -10.90 -2.39
N MET A 14 0.34 -10.88 -3.55
CA MET A 14 0.18 -9.67 -4.36
C MET A 14 -0.62 -8.60 -3.63
N ILE A 15 -1.72 -8.97 -2.96
CA ILE A 15 -2.53 -8.04 -2.18
C ILE A 15 -1.73 -7.48 -1.00
N LEU A 16 -1.00 -8.33 -0.28
CA LEU A 16 -0.10 -7.92 0.79
C LEU A 16 0.94 -6.91 0.30
N ALA A 17 1.60 -7.21 -0.84
CA ALA A 17 2.60 -6.34 -1.44
C ALA A 17 2.01 -4.99 -1.89
N LEU A 18 0.81 -4.99 -2.48
CA LEU A 18 0.10 -3.77 -2.87
C LEU A 18 -0.26 -2.92 -1.66
N GLY A 19 -0.78 -3.54 -0.59
CA GLY A 19 -1.06 -2.84 0.66
C GLY A 19 0.20 -2.20 1.26
N ALA A 20 1.31 -2.95 1.28
CA ALA A 20 2.59 -2.46 1.78
C ALA A 20 3.13 -1.30 0.93
N ALA A 21 3.02 -1.39 -0.39
CA ALA A 21 3.42 -0.32 -1.31
C ALA A 21 2.60 0.96 -1.09
N LEU A 22 1.29 0.83 -0.83
CA LEU A 22 0.45 1.98 -0.49
C LEU A 22 0.89 2.62 0.83
N ILE A 23 1.14 1.83 1.88
CA ILE A 23 1.57 2.37 3.18
C ILE A 23 2.93 3.06 3.05
N LEU A 24 3.92 2.37 2.48
CA LEU A 24 5.29 2.88 2.41
C LEU A 24 5.41 4.09 1.47
N GLY A 25 4.79 4.04 0.29
CA GLY A 25 4.84 5.13 -0.68
C GLY A 25 4.15 6.40 -0.16
N ASN A 26 2.97 6.25 0.43
CA ASN A 26 2.22 7.39 0.99
C ASN A 26 2.85 7.90 2.30
N GLY A 27 3.37 7.01 3.14
CA GLY A 27 4.12 7.38 4.35
C GLY A 27 5.40 8.15 4.03
N LEU A 28 6.16 7.71 3.02
CA LEU A 28 7.34 8.44 2.56
C LEU A 28 6.96 9.82 2.00
N ALA A 29 5.87 9.90 1.22
CA ALA A 29 5.37 11.17 0.70
C ALA A 29 4.94 12.14 1.82
N TRP A 30 4.27 11.62 2.85
CA TRP A 30 3.89 12.39 4.04
C TRP A 30 5.11 12.88 4.81
N TRP A 31 6.10 12.01 5.02
CA TRP A 31 7.33 12.36 5.72
C TRP A 31 8.10 13.47 5.01
N LYS A 32 8.31 13.36 3.69
CA LYS A 32 8.93 14.42 2.88
C LYS A 32 8.15 15.72 2.93
N HIS A 33 6.83 15.66 2.79
CA HIS A 33 5.97 16.84 2.91
C HIS A 33 6.09 17.52 4.27
N SER A 34 6.19 16.74 5.35
CA SER A 34 6.34 17.24 6.72
C SER A 34 7.69 17.95 6.94
N ARG A 35 8.72 17.61 6.14
CA ARG A 35 10.02 18.29 6.12
C ARG A 35 10.06 19.50 5.17
N GLY A 36 8.94 19.83 4.52
CA GLY A 36 8.87 20.89 3.51
C GLY A 36 9.48 20.50 2.15
N GLU A 37 9.93 19.26 1.99
CA GLU A 37 10.46 18.76 0.73
C GLU A 37 9.32 18.53 -0.27
N ARG A 38 9.47 19.07 -1.48
CA ARG A 38 8.54 18.82 -2.59
C ARG A 38 9.31 18.19 -3.76
N PRO A 39 8.74 17.21 -4.47
CA PRO A 39 9.39 16.65 -5.65
C PRO A 39 9.60 17.75 -6.69
N SER A 40 10.78 17.78 -7.31
CA SER A 40 11.05 18.67 -8.44
C SER A 40 10.07 18.35 -9.58
N GLY A 41 9.40 19.38 -10.10
CA GLY A 41 8.40 19.24 -11.17
C GLY A 41 7.00 18.79 -10.73
N ALA A 42 6.73 18.61 -9.44
CA ALA A 42 5.37 18.34 -8.97
C ALA A 42 4.49 19.59 -9.04
N ALA A 43 3.51 19.60 -9.95
CA ALA A 43 2.50 20.64 -10.04
C ALA A 43 1.37 20.38 -9.03
N GLY A 44 1.21 21.28 -8.05
CA GLY A 44 0.03 21.34 -7.18
C GLY A 44 0.26 21.08 -5.69
N PRO A 45 -0.76 21.34 -4.85
CA PRO A 45 -0.66 21.20 -3.40
C PRO A 45 -0.66 19.72 -2.96
N PHE A 46 0.03 19.43 -1.87
CA PHE A 46 0.01 18.11 -1.24
C PHE A 46 -1.39 17.80 -0.70
N ARG A 47 -2.04 16.75 -1.21
CA ARG A 47 -3.40 16.36 -0.83
C ARG A 47 -3.40 15.43 0.36
N ARG A 48 -3.31 15.99 1.58
CA ARG A 48 -3.28 15.22 2.85
C ARG A 48 -4.39 14.17 2.95
N GLY A 49 -5.63 14.54 2.59
CA GLY A 49 -6.77 13.61 2.63
C GLY A 49 -6.59 12.37 1.75
N ARG A 50 -6.02 12.52 0.54
CA ARG A 50 -5.71 11.40 -0.35
C ARG A 50 -4.67 10.47 0.27
N VAL A 51 -3.62 11.03 0.88
CA VAL A 51 -2.54 10.23 1.50
C VAL A 51 -3.09 9.42 2.67
N ILE A 52 -3.91 10.01 3.53
CA ILE A 52 -4.55 9.29 4.65
C ILE A 52 -5.46 8.18 4.12
N PHE A 53 -6.32 8.47 3.15
CA PHE A 53 -7.20 7.48 2.55
C PHE A 53 -6.40 6.29 1.99
N LEU A 54 -5.35 6.55 1.21
CA LEU A 54 -4.52 5.49 0.63
C LEU A 54 -3.76 4.69 1.69
N MET A 55 -3.32 5.31 2.78
CA MET A 55 -2.72 4.59 3.91
C MET A 55 -3.74 3.67 4.60
N ILE A 56 -4.99 4.12 4.82
CA ILE A 56 -6.04 3.28 5.40
C ILE A 56 -6.33 2.07 4.49
N ILE A 57 -6.50 2.29 3.18
CA ILE A 57 -6.68 1.20 2.22
C ILE A 57 -5.48 0.25 2.24
N GLY A 58 -4.26 0.80 2.29
CA GLY A 58 -3.04 0.01 2.41
C GLY A 58 -3.03 -0.90 3.65
N VAL A 59 -3.43 -0.38 4.82
CA VAL A 59 -3.55 -1.16 6.06
C VAL A 59 -4.58 -2.28 5.90
N LEU A 60 -5.77 -1.99 5.37
CA LEU A 60 -6.81 -3.00 5.17
C LEU A 60 -6.32 -4.14 4.26
N LEU A 61 -5.69 -3.79 3.13
CA LEU A 61 -5.14 -4.77 2.19
C LEU A 61 -4.00 -5.58 2.79
N SER A 62 -3.06 -4.93 3.49
CA SER A 62 -1.95 -5.62 4.14
C SER A 62 -2.43 -6.54 5.26
N THR A 63 -3.38 -6.11 6.09
CA THR A 63 -3.93 -6.96 7.15
C THR A 63 -4.63 -8.19 6.57
N TRP A 64 -5.48 -7.99 5.55
CA TRP A 64 -6.16 -9.11 4.91
C TRP A 64 -5.18 -10.04 4.19
N GLY A 65 -4.27 -9.49 3.36
CA GLY A 65 -3.30 -10.29 2.62
C GLY A 65 -2.35 -11.06 3.52
N LEU A 66 -1.90 -10.45 4.62
CA LEU A 66 -1.08 -11.13 5.63
C LEU A 66 -1.86 -12.25 6.32
N ALA A 67 -3.11 -12.00 6.72
CA ALA A 67 -3.95 -13.05 7.30
C ALA A 67 -4.11 -14.21 6.33
N SER A 68 -4.43 -13.94 5.06
CA SER A 68 -4.56 -14.97 4.01
C SER A 68 -3.28 -15.75 3.76
N VAL A 69 -2.10 -15.12 3.80
CA VAL A 69 -0.81 -15.83 3.67
C VAL A 69 -0.53 -16.73 4.88
N ILE A 70 -0.96 -16.34 6.07
CA ILE A 70 -0.71 -17.10 7.31
C ILE A 70 -1.70 -18.25 7.47
N THR A 71 -2.96 -18.06 7.08
CA THR A 71 -4.05 -19.03 7.30
C THR A 71 -4.37 -19.89 6.09
N GLY A 72 -3.85 -19.54 4.92
CA GLY A 72 -4.10 -20.22 3.63
C GLY A 72 -2.96 -21.11 3.17
#